data_AF-A0A9W3C5S8-F1
#
_entry.id   AF-A0A9W3C5S8-F1
#
_cell.length_a   1.000
_cell.length_b   1.000
_cell.length_c   1.000
_cell.angle_alpha   90.00
_cell.angle_beta   90.00
_cell.angle_gamma   90.00
#
_symmetry.space_group_name_H-M   'P 1'
#
loop_
_entity.id
_entity.type
_entity.pdbx_description
1 polymer ?
#
loop_
_entity_poly.entity_id
_entity_poly.type
_entity_poly.pdbx_seq_one_letter_code
_entity_poly.pdbx_strand_id
1 'polypeptide(L)'
;MDSVEKSNKVLQRVPTIGCGQDNYGLFRGIAGLLGLGRGKFSFPSQTAMTYDNIFSYCLPSSPQYTGHLTFGSAGLSNSLKYTTISSVVHESASFYGLDIVGISVGDKELEIPVTVFSTPGAIIDSGTVITRLPPQAYPALRTAFKEKMSNYKTASGRSLFDTCYDFTGLESVEIPKVSFSFKGGTVVELDFTGVLYVFDVSQVCLAFAGNSNGDDIAIFGNVQQRTMQVVYDVPGGRVGFAPNGCM
;
A
#
# COMPACT_ATOMS: atom_id res chain seq x y z
N MET A 1 40.01 -47.69 3.18
CA MET A 1 38.54 -47.76 3.22
C MET A 1 38.08 -46.34 3.45
N ASP A 2 37.95 -45.57 2.38
CA ASP A 2 37.56 -44.17 2.44
C ASP A 2 36.03 -44.09 2.55
N SER A 3 35.56 -43.54 3.66
CA SER A 3 34.15 -43.26 3.90
C SER A 3 33.72 -42.07 3.03
N VAL A 4 32.93 -42.35 2.00
CA VAL A 4 32.28 -41.34 1.16
C VAL A 4 31.24 -40.60 2.01
N GLU A 5 31.52 -39.34 2.30
CA GLU A 5 30.57 -38.40 2.89
C GLU A 5 29.49 -38.08 1.83
N LYS A 6 28.26 -38.60 2.05
CA LYS A 6 27.12 -38.28 1.19
C LYS A 6 26.70 -36.84 1.45
N SER A 7 27.18 -35.92 0.62
CA SER A 7 26.61 -34.57 0.52
C SER A 7 25.16 -34.69 0.04
N ASN A 8 24.20 -34.44 0.95
CA ASN A 8 22.79 -34.30 0.59
C ASN A 8 22.64 -33.05 -0.29
N LYS A 9 22.56 -33.23 -1.61
CA LYS A 9 22.23 -32.16 -2.54
C LYS A 9 20.74 -31.83 -2.39
N VAL A 10 20.43 -30.71 -1.75
CA VAL A 10 19.08 -30.14 -1.75
C VAL A 10 18.80 -29.60 -3.15
N LEU A 11 17.78 -30.13 -3.82
CA LEU A 11 17.34 -29.62 -5.12
C LEU A 11 16.62 -28.28 -4.90
N GLN A 12 17.35 -27.16 -5.00
CA GLN A 12 16.75 -25.84 -4.93
C GLN A 12 16.13 -25.49 -6.28
N ARG A 13 14.79 -25.35 -6.34
CA ARG A 13 14.13 -24.83 -7.53
C ARG A 13 14.52 -23.37 -7.72
N VAL A 14 15.12 -23.06 -8.86
CA VAL A 14 15.46 -21.67 -9.23
C VAL A 14 14.18 -20.99 -9.72
N PRO A 15 13.84 -19.79 -9.21
CA PRO A 15 12.70 -19.03 -9.72
C PRO A 15 12.83 -18.75 -11.22
N THR A 16 11.76 -18.98 -11.97
CA THR A 16 11.63 -18.55 -13.36
C THR A 16 11.42 -17.04 -13.39
N ILE A 17 12.27 -16.33 -14.13
CA ILE A 17 12.22 -14.88 -14.32
C ILE A 17 12.01 -14.60 -15.82
N GLY A 18 11.11 -13.68 -16.14
CA GLY A 18 10.86 -13.25 -17.52
C GLY A 18 11.81 -12.15 -17.99
N CYS A 19 12.00 -12.04 -19.31
CA CYS A 19 12.75 -10.93 -19.92
C CYS A 19 11.79 -9.89 -20.50
N GLY A 20 11.98 -8.61 -20.15
CA GLY A 20 11.26 -7.49 -20.77
C GLY A 20 12.02 -6.97 -21.98
N GLN A 21 11.36 -6.92 -23.15
CA GLN A 21 11.94 -6.36 -24.39
C GLN A 21 11.42 -4.94 -24.62
N ASP A 22 10.09 -4.80 -24.67
CA ASP A 22 9.41 -3.51 -24.83
C ASP A 22 8.80 -3.07 -23.49
N ASN A 23 9.40 -2.06 -22.88
CA ASN A 23 9.03 -1.60 -21.54
C ASN A 23 8.33 -0.23 -21.62
N TYR A 24 7.09 -0.17 -21.14
CA TYR A 24 6.28 1.05 -21.08
C TYR A 24 6.01 1.45 -19.63
N GLY A 25 5.84 2.75 -19.36
CA GLY A 25 5.53 3.29 -18.03
C GLY A 25 6.62 4.20 -17.47
N LEU A 26 6.55 4.46 -16.16
CA LEU A 26 7.43 5.40 -15.45
C LEU A 26 8.68 4.72 -14.84
N PHE A 27 9.15 3.63 -15.45
CA PHE A 27 10.20 2.75 -14.93
C PHE A 27 11.63 3.25 -15.23
N ARG A 28 11.90 4.55 -15.07
CA ARG A 28 13.22 5.10 -15.38
C ARG A 28 14.25 4.64 -14.33
N GLY A 29 15.36 4.06 -14.79
CA GLY A 29 16.49 3.70 -13.93
C GLY A 29 16.35 2.38 -13.16
N ILE A 30 15.39 1.51 -13.51
CA ILE A 30 15.27 0.16 -12.94
C ILE A 30 15.68 -0.91 -13.95
N ALA A 31 16.22 -2.04 -13.47
CA ALA A 31 16.59 -3.18 -14.31
C ALA A 31 15.45 -4.19 -14.54
N GLY A 32 14.35 -4.08 -13.77
CA GLY A 32 13.21 -4.99 -13.86
C GLY A 32 12.21 -4.80 -12.72
N LEU A 33 11.17 -5.63 -12.71
CA LEU A 33 10.11 -5.63 -11.71
C LEU A 33 10.03 -6.99 -11.02
N LEU A 34 9.98 -6.99 -9.69
CA LEU A 34 9.75 -8.19 -8.90
C LEU A 34 8.25 -8.33 -8.63
N GLY A 35 7.59 -9.28 -9.31
CA GLY A 35 6.16 -9.52 -9.14
C GLY A 35 5.84 -10.25 -7.82
N LEU A 36 5.13 -9.57 -6.92
CA LEU A 36 4.70 -10.11 -5.61
C LEU A 36 3.24 -10.56 -5.57
N GLY A 37 2.53 -10.56 -6.70
CA GLY A 37 1.14 -10.98 -6.80
C GLY A 37 0.89 -12.46 -6.49
N ARG A 38 -0.33 -12.93 -6.72
CA ARG A 38 -0.80 -14.29 -6.45
C ARG A 38 -0.73 -15.23 -7.65
N GLY A 39 -0.19 -14.75 -8.77
CA GLY A 39 -0.02 -15.57 -9.97
C GLY A 39 1.04 -16.65 -9.79
N LYS A 40 0.91 -17.80 -10.47
CA LYS A 40 1.83 -18.95 -10.37
C LYS A 40 3.31 -18.63 -10.63
N PHE A 41 3.60 -17.55 -11.37
CA PHE A 41 4.96 -17.08 -11.68
C PHE A 41 5.40 -15.91 -10.79
N SER A 42 4.60 -15.49 -9.81
CA SER A 42 5.05 -14.50 -8.83
C SER A 42 6.15 -15.09 -7.95
N PHE A 43 7.02 -14.23 -7.43
CA PHE A 43 8.11 -14.70 -6.56
C PHE A 43 7.60 -15.43 -5.31
N PRO A 44 6.56 -14.95 -4.59
CA PRO A 44 5.99 -15.68 -3.46
C PRO A 44 5.49 -17.08 -3.84
N SER A 45 4.77 -17.22 -4.97
CA SER A 45 4.25 -18.53 -5.42
C SER A 45 5.38 -19.50 -5.79
N GLN A 46 6.42 -19.02 -6.47
CA GLN A 46 7.54 -19.86 -6.90
C GLN A 46 8.43 -20.31 -5.74
N THR A 47 8.46 -19.55 -4.65
CA THR A 47 9.28 -19.81 -3.46
C THR A 47 8.48 -20.31 -2.27
N ALA A 48 7.21 -20.66 -2.49
CA ALA A 48 6.26 -21.08 -1.45
C ALA A 48 6.76 -22.24 -0.57
N MET A 49 7.52 -23.20 -1.12
CA MET A 49 8.07 -24.32 -0.34
C MET A 49 9.17 -23.89 0.65
N THR A 50 9.80 -22.74 0.42
CA THR A 50 10.90 -22.22 1.24
C THR A 50 10.41 -21.19 2.25
N TYR A 51 9.45 -20.37 1.84
CA TYR A 51 9.00 -19.19 2.60
C TYR A 51 7.50 -19.22 2.94
N ASP A 52 6.89 -20.41 2.85
CA ASP A 52 5.47 -20.66 3.15
C ASP A 52 4.48 -19.80 2.36
N ASN A 53 4.91 -19.18 1.26
CA ASN A 53 4.14 -18.18 0.50
C ASN A 53 3.71 -16.99 1.38
N ILE A 54 4.55 -16.61 2.34
CA ILE A 54 4.39 -15.45 3.20
C ILE A 54 5.49 -14.44 2.86
N PHE A 55 5.16 -13.17 2.85
CA PHE A 55 6.16 -12.11 2.79
C PHE A 55 5.66 -10.86 3.52
N SER A 56 6.59 -10.00 3.89
CA SER A 56 6.30 -8.71 4.48
C SER A 56 7.24 -7.65 3.96
N TYR A 57 6.83 -6.40 4.02
CA TYR A 57 7.70 -5.26 3.75
C TYR A 57 7.35 -4.07 4.62
N CYS A 58 8.28 -3.12 4.65
CA CYS A 58 7.99 -1.76 5.03
C CYS A 58 8.62 -0.82 4.01
N LEU A 59 7.81 0.13 3.53
CA LEU A 59 8.27 1.18 2.63
C LEU A 59 8.76 2.38 3.46
N PRO A 60 9.96 2.91 3.21
CA PRO A 60 10.51 4.00 4.02
C PRO A 60 9.74 5.30 3.79
N SER A 61 9.77 6.20 4.77
CA SER A 61 9.11 7.51 4.66
C SER A 61 9.71 8.41 3.57
N SER A 62 11.01 8.25 3.29
CA SER A 62 11.74 9.01 2.28
C SER A 62 12.92 8.22 1.70
N PRO A 63 13.52 8.66 0.57
CA PRO A 63 14.69 8.01 -0.01
C PRO A 63 15.95 7.99 0.89
N GLN A 64 15.96 8.77 1.98
CA GLN A 64 17.07 8.81 2.93
C GLN A 64 17.06 7.62 3.91
N TYR A 65 15.90 6.97 4.07
CA TYR A 65 15.74 5.83 4.96
C TYR A 65 15.66 4.52 4.19
N THR A 66 15.92 3.42 4.88
CA THR A 66 15.96 2.07 4.31
C THR A 66 14.74 1.28 4.76
N GLY A 67 13.90 0.88 3.80
CA GLY A 67 12.85 -0.09 4.02
C GLY A 67 13.37 -1.54 3.97
N HIS A 68 12.45 -2.49 3.95
CA HIS A 68 12.80 -3.90 3.81
C HIS A 68 11.72 -4.68 3.04
N LEU A 69 12.11 -5.80 2.45
CA LEU A 69 11.25 -6.85 1.94
C LEU A 69 11.78 -8.17 2.49
N THR A 70 10.93 -8.94 3.15
CA THR A 70 11.29 -10.19 3.81
C THR A 70 10.36 -11.29 3.35
N PHE A 71 10.92 -12.41 2.91
CA PHE A 71 10.16 -13.61 2.57
C PHE A 71 10.17 -14.57 3.75
N GLY A 72 9.02 -15.18 4.03
CA GLY A 72 8.76 -15.99 5.21
C GLY A 72 8.15 -15.18 6.36
N SER A 73 8.06 -15.82 7.52
CA SER A 73 7.43 -15.29 8.74
C SER A 73 8.40 -14.67 9.74
N ALA A 74 9.67 -14.50 9.36
CA ALA A 74 10.67 -13.88 10.22
C ALA A 74 10.40 -12.37 10.38
N GLY A 75 10.54 -11.85 11.60
CA GLY A 75 10.44 -10.42 11.89
C GLY A 75 9.01 -9.84 11.84
N LEU A 76 7.98 -10.70 11.85
CA LEU A 76 6.59 -10.25 11.94
C LEU A 76 6.30 -9.62 13.31
N SER A 77 5.69 -8.44 13.31
CA SER A 77 5.33 -7.71 14.52
C SER A 77 4.22 -8.42 15.32
N ASN A 78 4.32 -8.39 16.64
CA ASN A 78 3.25 -8.84 17.55
C ASN A 78 2.01 -7.94 17.52
N SER A 79 2.12 -6.73 16.95
CA SER A 79 1.00 -5.77 16.85
C SER A 79 0.16 -5.93 15.58
N LEU A 80 0.46 -6.92 14.73
CA LEU A 80 -0.24 -7.14 13.46
C LEU A 80 -1.75 -7.27 13.64
N LYS A 81 -2.48 -6.51 12.84
CA LYS A 81 -3.93 -6.63 12.67
C LYS A 81 -4.21 -7.12 11.26
N TYR A 82 -5.03 -8.16 11.15
CA TYR A 82 -5.28 -8.84 9.89
C TYR A 82 -6.68 -8.54 9.35
N THR A 83 -6.77 -8.38 8.04
CA THR A 83 -8.02 -8.44 7.28
C THR A 83 -7.95 -9.59 6.28
N THR A 84 -9.08 -10.20 5.97
CA THR A 84 -9.15 -11.24 4.92
C THR A 84 -8.87 -10.62 3.56
N ILE A 85 -8.16 -11.34 2.69
CA ILE A 85 -8.03 -10.99 1.28
C ILE A 85 -9.42 -11.07 0.65
N SER A 86 -9.86 -9.97 0.04
CA SER A 86 -11.19 -9.90 -0.58
C SER A 86 -11.30 -10.83 -1.79
N SER A 87 -12.46 -11.47 -1.92
CA SER A 87 -12.84 -12.24 -3.11
C SER A 87 -13.58 -11.43 -4.17
N VAL A 88 -13.94 -10.17 -3.85
CA VAL A 88 -14.76 -9.29 -4.71
C VAL A 88 -14.03 -8.89 -5.98
N VAL A 89 -12.70 -8.79 -5.92
CA VAL A 89 -11.85 -8.43 -7.05
C VAL A 89 -11.71 -9.64 -7.98
N HIS A 90 -12.73 -9.87 -8.82
CA HIS A 90 -12.86 -11.06 -9.66
C HIS A 90 -11.97 -11.05 -10.91
N GLU A 91 -11.68 -9.88 -11.48
CA GLU A 91 -11.06 -9.77 -12.82
C GLU A 91 -9.53 -9.94 -12.81
N SER A 92 -8.90 -10.10 -11.65
CA SER A 92 -7.45 -10.17 -11.53
C SER A 92 -7.02 -11.09 -10.39
N ALA A 93 -7.09 -12.40 -10.64
CA ALA A 93 -6.68 -13.43 -9.67
C ALA A 93 -5.24 -13.25 -9.11
N SER A 94 -4.42 -12.39 -9.71
CA SER A 94 -3.10 -12.02 -9.23
C SER A 94 -3.07 -10.93 -8.15
N PHE A 95 -4.09 -10.08 -8.01
CA PHE A 95 -4.07 -8.98 -7.03
C PHE A 95 -4.54 -9.42 -5.64
N TYR A 96 -4.13 -8.63 -4.64
CA TYR A 96 -4.60 -8.75 -3.28
C TYR A 96 -5.72 -7.74 -3.05
N GLY A 97 -6.94 -8.26 -2.96
CA GLY A 97 -8.12 -7.44 -2.67
C GLY A 97 -8.22 -7.07 -1.19
N LEU A 98 -8.77 -5.89 -0.91
CA LEU A 98 -9.12 -5.40 0.42
C LEU A 98 -10.61 -5.06 0.44
N ASP A 99 -11.29 -5.38 1.55
CA ASP A 99 -12.67 -4.94 1.79
C ASP A 99 -12.64 -3.67 2.64
N ILE A 100 -12.55 -2.50 1.99
CA ILE A 100 -12.66 -1.20 2.68
C ILE A 100 -14.13 -0.98 3.08
N VAL A 101 -14.36 -0.72 4.37
CA VAL A 101 -15.72 -0.49 4.92
C VAL A 101 -15.90 0.92 5.48
N GLY A 102 -14.81 1.69 5.62
CA GLY A 102 -14.89 3.06 6.12
C GLY A 102 -13.57 3.81 6.00
N ILE A 103 -13.68 5.13 6.03
CA ILE A 103 -12.55 6.06 6.08
C ILE A 103 -12.88 7.10 7.16
N SER A 104 -11.91 7.48 7.98
CA SER A 104 -12.06 8.56 8.95
C SER A 104 -11.02 9.67 8.75
N VAL A 105 -11.40 10.91 9.06
CA VAL A 105 -10.51 12.08 9.08
C VAL A 105 -10.63 12.77 10.44
N GLY A 106 -9.54 12.77 11.22
CA GLY A 106 -9.59 13.04 12.66
C GLY A 106 -10.55 12.07 13.35
N ASP A 107 -11.41 12.60 14.21
CA ASP A 107 -12.42 11.80 14.93
C ASP A 107 -13.74 11.61 14.14
N LYS A 108 -13.78 12.02 12.86
CA LYS A 108 -14.98 11.95 12.03
C LYS A 108 -14.89 10.78 11.06
N GLU A 109 -15.76 9.78 11.26
CA GLU A 109 -16.03 8.77 10.25
C GLU A 109 -16.81 9.40 9.09
N LEU A 110 -16.38 9.15 7.86
CA LEU A 110 -16.99 9.72 6.66
C LEU A 110 -18.23 8.94 6.27
N GLU A 111 -19.31 9.64 5.94
CA GLU A 111 -20.56 9.06 5.47
C GLU A 111 -20.43 8.59 4.00
N ILE A 112 -19.73 7.47 3.80
CA ILE A 112 -19.52 6.83 2.50
C ILE A 112 -20.21 5.47 2.53
N PRO A 113 -21.19 5.20 1.64
CA PRO A 113 -21.81 3.88 1.57
C PRO A 113 -20.76 2.80 1.28
N VAL A 114 -20.77 1.69 2.03
CA VAL A 114 -19.82 0.57 1.84
C VAL A 114 -19.84 0.04 0.41
N THR A 115 -20.98 0.14 -0.28
CA THR A 115 -21.14 -0.28 -1.67
C THR A 115 -20.22 0.45 -2.65
N VAL A 116 -19.74 1.65 -2.29
CA VAL A 116 -18.77 2.43 -3.08
C VAL A 116 -17.44 1.68 -3.23
N PHE A 117 -17.08 0.83 -2.26
CA PHE A 117 -15.83 0.05 -2.30
C PHE A 117 -16.02 -1.40 -2.73
N SER A 118 -17.25 -1.91 -2.83
CA SER A 118 -17.53 -3.32 -3.12
C SER A 118 -17.72 -3.63 -4.61
N THR A 119 -17.80 -2.63 -5.48
CA THR A 119 -17.93 -2.86 -6.93
C THR A 119 -17.22 -1.73 -7.67
N PRO A 120 -16.09 -1.98 -8.34
CA PRO A 120 -15.48 -3.30 -8.63
C PRO A 120 -14.64 -3.90 -7.49
N GLY A 121 -14.49 -3.22 -6.35
CA GLY A 121 -13.66 -3.67 -5.23
C GLY A 121 -12.52 -2.70 -4.90
N ALA A 122 -11.63 -3.12 -3.99
CA ALA A 122 -10.38 -2.42 -3.71
C ALA A 122 -9.20 -3.39 -3.72
N ILE A 123 -8.02 -2.91 -4.11
CA ILE A 123 -6.75 -3.65 -4.04
C ILE A 123 -5.70 -2.88 -3.23
N ILE A 124 -4.70 -3.59 -2.73
CA ILE A 124 -3.45 -2.99 -2.25
C ILE A 124 -2.38 -3.12 -3.34
N ASP A 125 -1.76 -1.99 -3.69
CA ASP A 125 -0.77 -1.96 -4.77
C ASP A 125 0.40 -1.02 -4.43
N SER A 126 1.59 -1.60 -4.30
CA SER A 126 2.84 -0.85 -4.06
C SER A 126 3.35 -0.14 -5.32
N GLY A 127 2.83 -0.46 -6.51
CA GLY A 127 3.19 0.16 -7.79
C GLY A 127 2.44 1.47 -8.07
N THR A 128 1.26 1.65 -7.48
CA THR A 128 0.50 2.90 -7.58
C THR A 128 0.99 3.91 -6.55
N VAL A 129 1.45 5.09 -6.99
CA VAL A 129 2.10 6.09 -6.12
C VAL A 129 1.21 6.51 -4.94
N ILE A 130 -0.04 6.90 -5.20
CA ILE A 130 -0.99 7.37 -4.17
C ILE A 130 -2.31 6.64 -4.27
N THR A 131 -3.01 6.55 -3.15
CA THR A 131 -4.33 5.91 -3.08
C THR A 131 -5.31 6.55 -4.05
N ARG A 132 -5.99 5.68 -4.79
CA ARG A 132 -7.03 6.03 -5.76
C ARG A 132 -8.38 5.64 -5.20
N LEU A 133 -9.28 6.61 -5.09
CA LEU A 133 -10.59 6.43 -4.46
C LEU A 133 -11.71 6.65 -5.48
N PRO A 134 -12.84 5.92 -5.37
CA PRO A 134 -13.99 6.15 -6.23
C PRO A 134 -14.51 7.59 -6.16
N PRO A 135 -15.22 8.09 -7.19
CA PRO A 135 -15.70 9.47 -7.26
C PRO A 135 -16.61 9.92 -6.11
N GLN A 136 -17.22 9.00 -5.36
CA GLN A 136 -18.00 9.33 -4.16
C GLN A 136 -17.15 9.40 -2.89
N ALA A 137 -16.09 8.60 -2.80
CA ALA A 137 -15.24 8.53 -1.61
C ALA A 137 -14.19 9.65 -1.57
N TYR A 138 -13.54 9.94 -2.70
CA TYR A 138 -12.48 10.94 -2.74
C TYR A 138 -12.95 12.35 -2.33
N PRO A 139 -14.07 12.90 -2.85
CA PRO A 139 -14.52 14.22 -2.47
C PRO A 139 -14.90 14.32 -0.99
N ALA A 140 -15.46 13.26 -0.40
CA ALA A 140 -15.79 13.23 1.02
C ALA A 140 -14.52 13.35 1.88
N LEU A 141 -13.49 12.55 1.59
CA LEU A 141 -12.19 12.63 2.26
C LEU A 141 -11.54 13.99 2.07
N ARG A 142 -11.46 14.47 0.82
CA ARG A 142 -10.84 15.76 0.48
C ARG A 142 -11.52 16.91 1.22
N THR A 143 -12.86 16.95 1.26
CA THR A 143 -13.62 17.99 1.94
C THR A 143 -13.36 17.97 3.44
N ALA A 144 -13.48 16.82 4.10
CA ALA A 144 -13.22 16.70 5.53
C ALA A 144 -11.78 17.07 5.90
N PHE A 145 -10.80 16.70 5.07
CA PHE A 145 -9.41 17.08 5.24
C PHE A 145 -9.22 18.60 5.12
N LYS A 146 -9.80 19.23 4.09
CA LYS A 146 -9.72 20.68 3.87
C LYS A 146 -10.36 21.48 5.01
N GLU A 147 -11.46 21.00 5.57
CA GLU A 147 -12.09 21.62 6.74
C GLU A 147 -11.13 21.69 7.93
N LYS A 148 -10.45 20.58 8.24
CA LYS A 148 -9.46 20.49 9.33
C LYS A 148 -8.20 21.31 9.06
N MET A 149 -7.84 21.51 7.79
CA MET A 149 -6.65 22.24 7.36
C MET A 149 -6.94 23.70 6.96
N SER A 150 -8.12 24.24 7.29
CA SER A 150 -8.60 25.55 6.84
C SER A 150 -7.76 26.74 7.31
N ASN A 151 -6.99 26.59 8.38
CA ASN A 151 -6.09 27.62 8.90
C ASN A 151 -4.75 27.72 8.13
N TYR A 152 -4.47 26.77 7.24
CA TYR A 152 -3.21 26.73 6.49
C TYR A 152 -3.34 27.33 5.09
N LYS A 153 -2.29 28.01 4.66
CA LYS A 153 -2.21 28.62 3.33
C LYS A 153 -2.24 27.53 2.25
N THR A 154 -3.18 27.64 1.31
CA THR A 154 -3.26 26.73 0.17
C THR A 154 -2.21 27.06 -0.88
N ALA A 155 -1.72 26.03 -1.57
CA ALA A 155 -0.89 26.13 -2.77
C ALA A 155 -1.64 25.58 -3.99
N SER A 156 -1.18 25.95 -5.19
CA SER A 156 -1.73 25.38 -6.43
C SER A 156 -1.51 23.87 -6.50
N GLY A 157 -2.49 23.15 -7.05
CA GLY A 157 -2.38 21.72 -7.34
C GLY A 157 -1.21 21.42 -8.29
N ARG A 158 -0.70 20.18 -8.23
CA ARG A 158 0.42 19.71 -9.04
C ARG A 158 0.12 18.34 -9.61
N SER A 159 0.09 18.21 -10.94
CA SER A 159 -0.19 16.93 -11.61
C SER A 159 -1.51 16.33 -11.11
N LEU A 160 -1.49 15.10 -10.59
CA LEU A 160 -2.62 14.38 -10.00
C LEU A 160 -3.03 14.83 -8.58
N PHE A 161 -2.29 15.75 -7.96
CA PHE A 161 -2.59 16.28 -6.63
C PHE A 161 -3.40 17.58 -6.73
N ASP A 162 -4.64 17.59 -6.24
CA ASP A 162 -5.55 18.75 -6.37
C ASP A 162 -5.68 19.62 -5.10
N THR A 163 -5.10 19.17 -3.98
CA THR A 163 -5.23 19.80 -2.66
C THR A 163 -3.83 19.91 -2.07
N CYS A 164 -3.27 21.12 -2.10
CA CYS A 164 -1.91 21.40 -1.66
C CYS A 164 -1.86 22.62 -0.75
N TYR A 165 -0.81 22.68 0.08
CA TYR A 165 -0.55 23.71 1.07
C TYR A 165 0.89 24.20 0.98
N ASP A 166 1.07 25.47 1.32
CA ASP A 166 2.37 26.13 1.47
C ASP A 166 2.61 26.33 2.97
N PHE A 167 3.58 25.60 3.52
CA PHE A 167 3.95 25.66 4.93
C PHE A 167 5.21 26.50 5.18
N THR A 168 5.62 27.31 4.20
CA THR A 168 6.79 28.18 4.34
C THR A 168 6.65 29.10 5.56
N GLY A 169 7.64 29.08 6.45
CA GLY A 169 7.68 29.92 7.64
C GLY A 169 6.89 29.38 8.84
N LEU A 170 6.29 28.20 8.74
CA LEU A 170 5.69 27.50 9.89
C LEU A 170 6.71 26.59 10.56
N GLU A 171 6.77 26.63 11.90
CA GLU A 171 7.63 25.73 12.69
C GLU A 171 7.03 24.34 12.84
N SER A 172 5.70 24.24 12.92
CA SER A 172 4.97 22.99 13.04
C SER A 172 3.62 23.08 12.35
N VAL A 173 3.10 21.93 11.93
CA VAL A 173 1.82 21.79 11.25
C VAL A 173 1.10 20.58 11.85
N GLU A 174 -0.16 20.77 12.24
CA GLU A 174 -1.01 19.70 12.72
C GLU A 174 -1.73 19.07 11.54
N ILE A 175 -1.35 17.83 11.21
CA ILE A 175 -1.96 17.08 10.12
C ILE A 175 -3.09 16.22 10.71
N PRO A 176 -4.32 16.31 10.20
CA PRO A 176 -5.40 15.46 10.71
C PRO A 176 -5.10 14.01 10.40
N LYS A 177 -5.35 13.15 11.38
CA LYS A 177 -5.27 11.70 11.23
C LYS A 177 -6.18 11.23 10.10
N VAL A 178 -5.73 10.25 9.32
CA VAL A 178 -6.57 9.55 8.35
C VAL A 178 -6.44 8.07 8.60
N SER A 179 -7.57 7.37 8.66
CA SER A 179 -7.58 5.92 8.87
C SER A 179 -8.53 5.21 7.92
N PHE A 180 -8.16 3.98 7.56
CA PHE A 180 -8.98 3.06 6.79
C PHE A 180 -9.49 1.94 7.69
N SER A 181 -10.79 1.71 7.64
CA SER A 181 -11.44 0.58 8.29
C SER A 181 -11.66 -0.53 7.27
N PHE A 182 -11.19 -1.73 7.58
CA PHE A 182 -11.35 -2.92 6.76
C PHE A 182 -12.33 -3.90 7.41
N LYS A 183 -13.01 -4.69 6.58
CA LYS A 183 -13.91 -5.75 7.03
C LYS A 183 -13.19 -6.69 8.01
N GLY A 184 -13.88 -7.11 9.06
CA GLY A 184 -13.28 -7.87 10.16
C GLY A 184 -12.71 -6.99 11.28
N GLY A 185 -12.88 -5.66 11.21
CA GLY A 185 -12.61 -4.73 12.30
C GLY A 185 -11.16 -4.24 12.38
N THR A 186 -10.34 -4.53 11.37
CA THR A 186 -8.98 -3.99 11.28
C THR A 186 -9.03 -2.54 10.85
N VAL A 187 -8.48 -1.66 11.69
CA VAL A 187 -8.33 -0.23 11.40
C VAL A 187 -6.86 0.08 11.22
N VAL A 188 -6.52 0.74 10.12
CA VAL A 188 -5.16 1.20 9.79
C VAL A 188 -5.14 2.71 9.83
N GLU A 189 -4.53 3.27 10.86
CA GLU A 189 -4.18 4.70 10.92
C GLU A 189 -2.91 4.94 10.10
N LEU A 190 -2.96 5.95 9.23
CA LEU A 190 -1.83 6.33 8.39
C LEU A 190 -0.89 7.25 9.17
N ASP A 191 0.42 7.04 9.03
CA ASP A 191 1.39 8.06 9.39
C ASP A 191 1.21 9.32 8.51
N PHE A 192 1.65 10.49 8.97
CA PHE A 192 1.51 11.73 8.20
C PHE A 192 2.21 11.64 6.83
N THR A 193 3.28 10.85 6.72
CA THR A 193 3.98 10.56 5.45
C THR A 193 3.18 9.66 4.50
N GLY A 194 2.13 9.01 5.02
CA GLY A 194 1.11 8.31 4.25
C GLY A 194 -0.16 9.14 3.97
N VAL A 195 -0.32 10.30 4.62
CA VAL A 195 -1.41 11.25 4.35
C VAL A 195 -0.99 12.31 3.34
N LEU A 196 0.27 12.75 3.39
CA LEU A 196 0.80 13.84 2.58
C LEU A 196 1.92 13.39 1.65
N TYR A 197 1.99 14.06 0.50
CA TYR A 197 3.09 13.98 -0.43
C TYR A 197 3.83 15.32 -0.44
N VAL A 198 5.10 15.29 -0.03
CA VAL A 198 5.95 16.48 0.07
C VAL A 198 6.78 16.59 -1.20
N PHE A 199 6.55 17.64 -2.00
CA PHE A 199 7.49 18.02 -3.07
C PHE A 199 8.59 18.91 -2.50
N ASP A 200 8.18 19.91 -1.72
CA ASP A 200 9.00 20.81 -0.92
C ASP A 200 8.09 21.53 0.10
N VAL A 201 8.66 22.38 0.97
CA VAL A 201 7.90 23.06 2.04
C VAL A 201 6.80 23.99 1.52
N SER A 202 6.94 24.52 0.31
CA SER A 202 5.94 25.40 -0.32
C SER A 202 4.87 24.63 -1.10
N GLN A 203 5.02 23.31 -1.23
CA GLN A 203 4.12 22.45 -1.98
C GLN A 203 4.01 21.06 -1.34
N VAL A 204 3.17 20.98 -0.30
CA VAL A 204 2.80 19.73 0.38
C VAL A 204 1.34 19.40 0.06
N CYS A 205 1.09 18.22 -0.50
CA CYS A 205 -0.22 17.87 -1.04
C CYS A 205 -0.86 16.68 -0.34
N LEU A 206 -2.18 16.65 -0.27
CA LEU A 206 -2.95 15.49 0.14
C LEU A 206 -2.66 14.32 -0.82
N ALA A 207 -2.18 13.19 -0.29
CA ALA A 207 -1.71 12.05 -1.08
C ALA A 207 -2.84 11.10 -1.50
N PHE A 208 -3.95 11.66 -2.00
CA PHE A 208 -5.10 10.91 -2.48
C PHE A 208 -5.58 11.52 -3.79
N ALA A 209 -6.18 10.71 -4.64
CA ALA A 209 -6.82 11.22 -5.85
C ALA A 209 -8.05 10.40 -6.21
N GLY A 210 -9.03 11.05 -6.82
CA GLY A 210 -10.21 10.40 -7.35
C GLY A 210 -9.93 9.59 -8.61
N ASN A 211 -10.63 8.47 -8.78
CA ASN A 211 -10.78 7.80 -10.06
C ASN A 211 -11.57 8.68 -11.03
N SER A 212 -11.34 8.49 -12.33
CA SER A 212 -12.11 9.18 -13.36
C SER A 212 -13.46 8.51 -13.59
N ASN A 213 -13.54 7.19 -13.46
CA ASN A 213 -14.78 6.43 -13.55
C ASN A 213 -15.15 5.78 -12.20
N GLY A 214 -16.45 5.63 -11.94
CA GLY A 214 -16.97 4.89 -10.78
C GLY A 214 -16.75 3.38 -10.88
N ASP A 215 -16.58 2.86 -12.10
CA ASP A 215 -16.27 1.45 -12.34
C ASP A 215 -14.76 1.13 -12.20
N ASP A 216 -13.92 2.13 -11.93
CA ASP A 216 -12.50 1.91 -11.69
C ASP A 216 -12.27 1.40 -10.27
N ILE A 217 -11.35 0.45 -10.13
CA ILE A 217 -11.01 -0.14 -8.82
C ILE A 217 -10.42 0.88 -7.86
N ALA A 218 -10.79 0.77 -6.58
CA ALA A 218 -10.11 1.51 -5.53
C ALA A 218 -8.71 0.90 -5.31
N ILE A 219 -7.71 1.73 -5.05
CA ILE A 219 -6.33 1.27 -4.86
C ILE A 219 -5.77 1.89 -3.59
N PHE A 220 -5.42 1.07 -2.61
CA PHE A 220 -4.60 1.46 -1.47
C PHE A 220 -3.13 1.50 -1.89
N GLY A 221 -2.64 2.71 -2.18
CA GLY A 221 -1.37 2.96 -2.87
C GLY A 221 -0.13 2.95 -1.99
N ASN A 222 1.02 3.07 -2.64
CA ASN A 222 2.36 3.03 -2.05
C ASN A 222 2.55 4.01 -0.88
N VAL A 223 2.18 5.28 -1.06
CA VAL A 223 2.37 6.32 -0.03
C VAL A 223 1.63 5.95 1.26
N GLN A 224 0.41 5.44 1.17
CA GLN A 224 -0.39 5.02 2.33
C GLN A 224 0.17 3.78 3.05
N GLN A 225 1.09 3.05 2.42
CA GLN A 225 1.74 1.87 2.99
C GLN A 225 3.09 2.19 3.65
N ARG A 226 3.54 3.45 3.63
CA ARG A 226 4.84 3.85 4.21
C ARG A 226 4.85 3.70 5.73
N THR A 227 6.03 3.42 6.27
CA THR A 227 6.35 3.29 7.71
C THR A 227 5.65 2.15 8.46
N MET A 228 4.69 1.46 7.84
CA MET A 228 4.03 0.28 8.42
C MET A 228 4.61 -1.01 7.85
N GLN A 229 4.61 -2.06 8.67
CA GLN A 229 4.83 -3.41 8.18
C GLN A 229 3.53 -3.92 7.54
N VAL A 230 3.59 -4.21 6.24
CA VAL A 230 2.51 -4.87 5.50
C VAL A 230 2.90 -6.32 5.30
N VAL A 231 2.02 -7.24 5.69
CA VAL A 231 2.25 -8.69 5.67
C VAL A 231 1.23 -9.34 4.75
N TYR A 232 1.70 -10.20 3.85
CA TYR A 232 0.88 -11.01 2.99
C TYR A 232 1.00 -12.46 3.46
N ASP A 233 -0.01 -12.94 4.16
CA ASP A 233 -0.16 -14.33 4.55
C ASP A 233 -1.13 -15.00 3.56
N VAL A 234 -0.56 -15.43 2.43
CA VAL A 234 -1.34 -15.97 1.31
C VAL A 234 -2.03 -17.29 1.67
N PRO A 235 -1.39 -18.27 2.35
CA PRO A 235 -2.08 -19.48 2.80
C PRO A 235 -3.19 -19.19 3.81
N GLY A 236 -2.98 -18.21 4.70
CA GLY A 236 -4.00 -17.75 5.65
C GLY A 236 -5.08 -16.87 5.03
N GLY A 237 -4.98 -16.53 3.74
CA GLY A 237 -5.96 -15.72 3.03
C GLY A 237 -6.14 -14.32 3.60
N ARG A 238 -5.06 -13.69 4.10
CA ARG A 238 -5.14 -12.43 4.85
C ARG A 238 -3.95 -11.48 4.60
N VAL A 239 -4.22 -10.19 4.75
CA VAL A 239 -3.21 -9.12 4.76
C VAL A 239 -3.15 -8.54 6.17
N GLY A 240 -1.94 -8.38 6.70
CA GLY A 240 -1.66 -7.83 8.01
C GLY A 240 -1.03 -6.44 7.94
N PHE A 241 -1.36 -5.59 8.90
CA PHE A 241 -0.79 -4.26 9.05
C PHE A 241 -0.32 -4.05 10.49
N ALA A 242 0.88 -3.49 10.65
CA ALA A 242 1.41 -3.05 11.93
C ALA A 242 2.13 -1.71 11.76
N PRO A 243 1.92 -0.72 12.65
CA PRO A 243 2.63 0.56 12.59
C PRO A 243 4.12 0.38 12.90
N ASN A 244 4.94 1.36 12.53
CA ASN A 244 6.37 1.44 12.87
C ASN A 244 7.20 0.23 12.36
N GLY A 245 6.94 -0.23 11.14
CA GLY A 245 7.71 -1.30 10.51
C GLY A 245 9.12 -0.86 10.08
N CYS A 246 9.31 0.42 9.81
CA CYS A 246 10.57 1.04 9.43
C CYS A 246 10.45 2.57 9.56
N MET A 247 11.58 3.27 9.49
CA MET A 247 11.64 4.73 9.38
C MET A 247 11.84 5.13 7.91
#